data_AF-B2J7X3-F1
#
_entry.id   AF-B2J7X3-F1
#
_cell.length_a   1.000
_cell.length_b   1.000
_cell.length_c   1.000
_cell.angle_alpha   90.00
_cell.angle_beta   90.00
_cell.angle_gamma   90.00
#
_symmetry.space_group_name_H-M   'P 1'
#
loop_
_entity.id
_entity.type
_entity.pdbx_description
1 polymer ?
#
loop_
_entity_poly.entity_id
_entity_poly.type
_entity_poly.pdbx_seq_one_letter_code
_entity_poly.pdbx_strand_id
1 'polypeptide(L)'
;MRYSVLATDYDGTLATDNHVNEKTLAALSRLRSSGYKLILVTGRQLDELLQVFVQVDLFDYVVAENGALLYSPATRQEKLLGSQPSAEFINALRHRQVKSLSVGRVIVATWHPQESIVLETIRDMGLELQVILNKGAVMVLPSGINKATGLAAALAEMQLSPENVIGIGDAENDHDFLNFCGCSVAVTNAVPALKEHVDFVTNGSRGDGVIELIEKLITSDLAEFGH
;
A
#
# COMPACT_ATOMS: atom_id res chain seq x y z
N MET A 1 15.24 18.74 -8.40
CA MET A 1 14.68 17.98 -7.26
C MET A 1 14.99 16.52 -7.45
N ARG A 2 15.58 15.86 -6.44
CA ARG A 2 15.89 14.42 -6.47
C ARG A 2 14.63 13.57 -6.36
N TYR A 3 13.65 14.01 -5.57
CA TYR A 3 12.37 13.33 -5.39
C TYR A 3 11.21 14.20 -5.90
N SER A 4 10.14 13.55 -6.37
CA SER A 4 8.93 14.22 -6.90
C SER A 4 7.64 13.44 -6.66
N VAL A 5 7.73 12.27 -6.02
CA VAL A 5 6.60 11.40 -5.69
C VAL A 5 6.67 11.03 -4.21
N LEU A 6 5.54 11.12 -3.52
CA LEU A 6 5.33 10.48 -2.23
C LEU A 6 4.40 9.27 -2.44
N ALA A 7 4.92 8.07 -2.18
CA ALA A 7 4.14 6.86 -2.09
C ALA A 7 3.95 6.53 -0.61
N THR A 8 2.71 6.30 -0.16
CA THR A 8 2.42 6.12 1.26
C THR A 8 1.47 4.95 1.48
N ASP A 9 1.76 4.15 2.50
CA ASP A 9 0.80 3.19 3.01
C ASP A 9 -0.40 3.89 3.66
N TYR A 10 -1.53 3.18 3.74
CA TYR A 10 -2.74 3.67 4.39
C TYR A 10 -2.81 3.30 5.88
N ASP A 11 -2.84 2.01 6.22
CA ASP A 11 -3.25 1.50 7.53
C ASP A 11 -2.09 1.44 8.53
N GLY A 12 -2.06 2.38 9.48
CA GLY A 12 -0.93 2.50 10.39
C GLY A 12 0.11 3.51 9.95
N THR A 13 -0.05 4.05 8.75
CA THR A 13 0.77 5.15 8.21
C THR A 13 -0.05 6.42 8.08
N LEU A 14 -1.00 6.52 7.14
CA LEU A 14 -1.88 7.69 7.04
C LEU A 14 -3.03 7.66 8.04
N ALA A 15 -3.64 6.49 8.19
CA ALA A 15 -4.89 6.32 8.90
C ALA A 15 -4.68 5.71 10.30
N THR A 16 -5.52 6.17 11.23
CA THR A 16 -5.73 5.54 12.54
C THR A 16 -7.21 5.21 12.62
N ASP A 17 -7.55 3.95 12.91
CA ASP A 17 -8.94 3.49 13.03
C ASP A 17 -9.81 3.87 11.81
N ASN A 18 -9.30 3.63 10.61
CA ASN A 18 -9.94 3.96 9.31
C ASN A 18 -10.12 5.47 9.05
N HIS A 19 -9.50 6.34 9.83
CA HIS A 19 -9.64 7.78 9.70
C HIS A 19 -8.29 8.46 9.47
N VAL A 20 -8.24 9.38 8.50
CA VAL A 20 -7.10 10.26 8.25
C VAL A 20 -7.43 11.64 8.82
N ASN A 21 -6.60 12.12 9.74
CA ASN A 21 -6.81 13.41 10.40
C ASN A 21 -6.74 14.57 9.39
N GLU A 22 -7.57 15.60 9.58
CA GLU A 22 -7.58 16.84 8.79
C GLU A 22 -6.19 17.49 8.64
N LYS A 23 -5.35 17.45 9.68
CA LYS A 23 -3.98 17.98 9.61
C LYS A 23 -3.11 17.22 8.59
N THR A 24 -3.25 15.90 8.54
CA THR A 24 -2.54 15.05 7.59
C THR A 24 -3.04 15.30 6.17
N LEU A 25 -4.37 15.45 5.99
CA LEU A 25 -4.96 15.84 4.71
C LEU A 25 -4.49 17.21 4.21
N ALA A 26 -4.39 18.18 5.12
CA ALA A 26 -3.88 19.52 4.81
C ALA A 26 -2.40 19.47 4.39
N ALA A 27 -1.58 18.66 5.08
CA ALA A 27 -0.19 18.46 4.71
C ALA A 27 -0.04 17.81 3.32
N LEU A 28 -0.80 16.75 3.03
CA LEU A 28 -0.82 16.11 1.71
C LEU A 28 -1.24 17.09 0.61
N SER A 29 -2.27 17.89 0.87
CA SER A 29 -2.75 18.91 -0.08
C SER A 29 -1.68 19.97 -0.37
N ARG A 30 -0.94 20.40 0.66
CA ARG A 30 0.20 21.32 0.51
C ARG A 30 1.33 20.70 -0.29
N LEU A 31 1.70 19.45 -0.01
CA LEU A 31 2.74 18.74 -0.76
C LEU A 31 2.35 18.60 -2.24
N ARG A 32 1.11 18.23 -2.53
CA ARG A 32 0.60 18.20 -3.90
C ARG A 32 0.68 19.57 -4.57
N SER A 33 0.36 20.63 -3.83
CA SER A 33 0.43 22.02 -4.33
C SER A 33 1.86 22.49 -4.61
N SER A 34 2.88 21.88 -4.00
CA SER A 34 4.30 22.15 -4.32
C SER A 34 4.79 21.38 -5.55
N GLY A 35 3.93 20.58 -6.19
CA GLY A 35 4.23 19.88 -7.44
C GLY A 35 4.53 18.39 -7.27
N TYR A 36 4.53 17.86 -6.05
CA TYR A 36 4.67 16.43 -5.82
C TYR A 36 3.45 15.66 -6.30
N LYS A 37 3.73 14.45 -6.78
CA LYS A 37 2.73 13.44 -7.08
C LYS A 37 2.50 12.56 -5.86
N LEU A 38 1.25 12.13 -5.67
CA LEU A 38 0.86 11.31 -4.53
C LEU A 38 0.35 9.94 -5.00
N ILE A 39 0.91 8.87 -4.45
CA ILE A 39 0.44 7.49 -4.68
C ILE A 39 0.05 6.88 -3.35
N LEU A 40 -1.18 6.38 -3.25
CA LEU A 40 -1.63 5.62 -2.09
C LEU A 40 -1.38 4.13 -2.34
N VAL A 41 -0.73 3.43 -1.43
CA VAL A 41 -0.46 2.00 -1.53
C VAL A 41 -1.17 1.30 -0.37
N THR A 42 -1.97 0.27 -0.62
CA THR A 42 -2.75 -0.36 0.46
C THR A 42 -3.06 -1.83 0.19
N GLY A 43 -3.20 -2.60 1.27
CA GLY A 43 -3.74 -3.96 1.22
C GLY A 43 -5.26 -4.02 1.08
N ARG A 44 -5.97 -2.90 1.27
CA ARG A 44 -7.43 -2.83 1.24
C ARG A 44 -8.00 -3.11 -0.14
N GLN A 45 -9.22 -3.65 -0.14
CA GLN A 45 -10.05 -3.65 -1.34
C GLN A 45 -10.46 -2.22 -1.68
N LEU A 46 -10.56 -1.94 -2.98
CA LEU A 46 -10.85 -0.59 -3.46
C LEU A 46 -12.18 -0.07 -2.92
N ASP A 47 -13.25 -0.88 -2.96
CA ASP A 47 -14.56 -0.43 -2.47
C ASP A 47 -14.55 -0.11 -0.97
N GLU A 48 -13.89 -0.94 -0.16
CA GLU A 48 -13.74 -0.70 1.29
C GLU A 48 -12.97 0.59 1.57
N LEU A 49 -11.90 0.83 0.81
CA LEU A 49 -11.13 2.07 0.88
C LEU A 49 -12.00 3.28 0.52
N LEU A 50 -12.70 3.24 -0.61
CA LEU A 50 -13.52 4.36 -1.09
C LEU A 50 -14.70 4.69 -0.16
N GLN A 51 -15.19 3.70 0.60
CA GLN A 51 -16.22 3.91 1.61
C GLN A 51 -15.71 4.69 2.83
N VAL A 52 -14.47 4.46 3.26
CA VAL A 52 -13.92 5.10 4.48
C VAL A 52 -13.08 6.34 4.18
N PHE A 53 -12.51 6.44 2.98
CA PHE A 53 -11.57 7.48 2.61
C PHE A 53 -12.06 8.27 1.38
N VAL A 54 -12.91 9.26 1.67
CA VAL A 54 -13.55 10.09 0.63
C VAL A 54 -12.57 11.03 -0.07
N GLN A 55 -11.41 11.33 0.54
CA GLN A 55 -10.38 12.21 -0.02
C GLN A 55 -9.39 11.48 -0.94
N VAL A 56 -9.78 10.33 -1.50
CA VAL A 56 -8.98 9.56 -2.46
C VAL A 56 -8.51 10.40 -3.66
N ASP A 57 -9.28 11.43 -4.04
CA ASP A 57 -8.97 12.35 -5.14
C ASP A 57 -7.70 13.20 -4.91
N LEU A 58 -7.17 13.22 -3.68
CA LEU A 58 -5.85 13.79 -3.38
C LEU A 58 -4.71 13.01 -4.03
N PHE A 59 -4.94 11.75 -4.43
CA PHE A 59 -3.92 10.89 -5.02
C PHE A 59 -4.01 10.88 -6.55
N ASP A 60 -2.86 10.81 -7.21
CA ASP A 60 -2.78 10.61 -8.66
C ASP A 60 -3.13 9.15 -9.01
N TYR A 61 -2.67 8.21 -8.19
CA TYR A 61 -2.98 6.79 -8.29
C TYR A 61 -3.16 6.13 -6.92
N VAL A 62 -3.99 5.09 -6.89
CA VAL A 62 -4.16 4.17 -5.77
C VAL A 62 -3.76 2.77 -6.21
N VAL A 63 -2.79 2.19 -5.51
CA VAL A 63 -2.40 0.80 -5.59
C VAL A 63 -3.15 0.04 -4.49
N ALA A 64 -4.27 -0.56 -4.86
CA ALA A 64 -5.15 -1.31 -3.97
C ALA A 64 -4.84 -2.81 -4.01
N GLU A 65 -5.50 -3.57 -3.13
CA GLU A 65 -5.44 -5.03 -3.10
C GLU A 65 -4.00 -5.57 -3.01
N ASN A 66 -3.18 -4.90 -2.19
CA ASN A 66 -1.78 -5.25 -1.96
C ASN A 66 -0.96 -5.30 -3.25
N GLY A 67 -1.27 -4.42 -4.21
CA GLY A 67 -0.56 -4.31 -5.49
C GLY A 67 -1.27 -4.92 -6.69
N ALA A 68 -2.45 -5.51 -6.50
CA ALA A 68 -3.13 -6.24 -7.56
C ALA A 68 -4.08 -5.40 -8.42
N LEU A 69 -4.42 -4.20 -7.95
CA LEU A 69 -5.37 -3.31 -8.59
C LEU A 69 -4.82 -1.88 -8.59
N LEU A 70 -4.73 -1.29 -9.77
CA LEU A 70 -4.43 0.13 -9.92
C LEU A 70 -5.73 0.89 -10.17
N TYR A 71 -5.94 1.98 -9.45
CA TYR A 71 -7.09 2.87 -9.61
C TYR A 71 -6.62 4.30 -9.83
N SER A 72 -7.20 4.99 -10.82
CA SER A 72 -6.97 6.41 -11.07
C SER A 72 -8.17 7.21 -10.57
N PRO A 73 -8.05 7.98 -9.46
CA PRO A 73 -9.16 8.78 -8.95
C PRO A 73 -9.70 9.80 -9.98
N ALA A 74 -8.80 10.39 -10.77
CA ALA A 74 -9.15 11.39 -11.79
C ALA A 74 -10.06 10.85 -12.90
N THR A 75 -9.86 9.60 -13.32
CA THR A 75 -10.62 8.98 -14.43
C THR A 75 -11.62 7.92 -13.96
N ARG A 76 -11.54 7.52 -12.69
CA ARG A 76 -12.23 6.38 -12.08
C ARG A 76 -11.98 5.05 -12.80
N GLN A 77 -10.86 4.94 -13.52
CA GLN A 77 -10.49 3.70 -14.20
C GLN A 77 -9.79 2.74 -13.24
N GLU A 78 -10.18 1.47 -13.34
CA GLU A 78 -9.54 0.33 -12.67
C GLU A 78 -8.70 -0.45 -13.69
N LYS A 79 -7.49 -0.83 -13.29
CA LYS A 79 -6.61 -1.71 -14.06
C LYS A 79 -6.16 -2.86 -13.17
N LEU A 80 -6.54 -4.08 -13.54
CA LEU A 80 -6.13 -5.30 -12.85
C LEU A 80 -4.70 -5.66 -13.26
N LEU A 81 -3.87 -5.97 -12.27
CA LEU A 81 -2.49 -6.41 -12.46
C LEU A 81 -2.32 -7.92 -12.26
N GLY A 82 -3.42 -8.63 -11.99
CA GLY A 82 -3.47 -10.07 -11.82
C GLY A 82 -4.80 -10.67 -12.27
N SER A 83 -4.83 -12.00 -12.35
CA SER A 83 -6.05 -12.77 -12.64
C SER A 83 -7.01 -12.74 -11.46
N GLN A 84 -8.31 -12.61 -11.74
CA GLN A 84 -9.34 -12.71 -10.72
C GLN A 84 -9.32 -14.11 -10.05
N PRO A 85 -9.67 -14.22 -8.76
CA PRO A 85 -9.76 -15.51 -8.10
C PRO A 85 -10.87 -16.35 -8.72
N SER A 86 -10.60 -17.63 -8.96
CA SER A 86 -11.59 -18.52 -9.56
C SER A 86 -12.75 -18.79 -8.61
N ALA A 87 -13.96 -18.97 -9.16
CA ALA A 87 -15.13 -19.30 -8.38
C ALA A 87 -14.95 -20.64 -7.64
N GLU A 88 -14.25 -21.59 -8.26
CA GLU A 88 -13.90 -22.88 -7.69
C GLU A 88 -13.05 -22.71 -6.42
N PHE A 89 -12.04 -21.84 -6.46
CA PHE A 89 -11.17 -21.58 -5.32
C PHE A 89 -11.95 -20.94 -4.16
N ILE A 90 -12.75 -19.92 -4.45
CA ILE A 90 -13.59 -19.25 -3.45
C ILE A 90 -14.58 -20.23 -2.82
N ASN A 91 -15.23 -21.07 -3.63
CA ASN A 91 -16.17 -22.08 -3.15
C ASN A 91 -15.47 -23.16 -2.32
N ALA A 92 -14.27 -23.59 -2.70
CA ALA A 92 -13.47 -24.53 -1.92
C ALA A 92 -13.15 -23.98 -0.51
N LEU A 93 -12.74 -22.70 -0.41
CA LEU A 93 -12.52 -22.05 0.88
C LEU A 93 -13.81 -21.97 1.72
N ARG A 94 -14.94 -21.62 1.10
CA ARG A 94 -16.25 -21.60 1.77
C ARG A 94 -16.68 -22.98 2.26
N HIS A 95 -16.49 -24.03 1.46
CA HIS A 95 -16.79 -25.41 1.84
C HIS A 95 -15.93 -25.89 3.01
N ARG A 96 -14.68 -25.43 3.10
CA ARG A 96 -13.79 -25.65 4.24
C ARG A 96 -14.08 -24.73 5.43
N GLN A 97 -15.18 -23.98 5.39
CA GLN A 97 -15.65 -23.10 6.47
C GLN A 97 -14.64 -22.01 6.86
N VAL A 98 -13.86 -21.51 5.89
CA VAL A 98 -12.97 -20.37 6.11
C VAL A 98 -13.78 -19.16 6.57
N LYS A 99 -13.47 -18.66 7.77
CA LYS A 99 -14.18 -17.53 8.38
C LYS A 99 -13.71 -16.21 7.83
N SER A 100 -14.58 -15.19 7.89
CA SER A 100 -14.25 -13.81 7.51
C SER A 100 -13.59 -13.69 6.13
N LEU A 101 -14.05 -14.51 5.17
CA LEU A 101 -13.54 -14.53 3.81
C LEU A 101 -14.02 -13.28 3.08
N SER A 102 -13.08 -12.45 2.64
CA SER A 102 -13.32 -11.28 1.81
C SER A 102 -12.71 -11.50 0.42
N VAL A 103 -13.40 -11.08 -0.63
CA VAL A 103 -13.00 -11.31 -2.03
C VAL A 103 -13.06 -9.97 -2.76
N GLY A 104 -11.89 -9.46 -3.16
CA GLY A 104 -11.76 -8.28 -4.01
C GLY A 104 -11.78 -8.64 -5.48
N ARG A 105 -11.26 -7.74 -6.34
CA ARG A 105 -11.11 -7.99 -7.77
C ARG A 105 -10.11 -9.11 -8.04
N VAL A 106 -8.99 -9.11 -7.33
CA VAL A 106 -7.87 -10.07 -7.49
C VAL A 106 -7.49 -10.70 -6.16
N ILE A 107 -7.57 -9.95 -5.05
CA ILE A 107 -7.21 -10.45 -3.72
C ILE A 107 -8.32 -11.31 -3.11
N VAL A 108 -7.93 -12.38 -2.42
CA VAL A 108 -8.79 -13.07 -1.45
C VAL A 108 -8.15 -12.92 -0.07
N ALA A 109 -8.91 -12.45 0.91
CA ALA A 109 -8.39 -12.21 2.26
C ALA A 109 -9.20 -12.97 3.31
N THR A 110 -8.53 -13.40 4.35
CA THR A 110 -9.11 -13.94 5.59
C THR A 110 -8.19 -13.54 6.76
N TRP A 111 -8.35 -14.16 7.92
CA TRP A 111 -7.65 -13.81 9.15
C TRP A 111 -7.06 -15.04 9.82
N HIS A 112 -6.04 -14.84 10.65
CA HIS A 112 -5.51 -15.87 11.52
C HIS A 112 -6.62 -16.49 12.39
N PRO A 113 -6.67 -17.82 12.58
CA PRO A 113 -5.70 -18.85 12.18
C PRO A 113 -6.10 -19.63 10.91
N GLN A 114 -6.63 -18.96 9.87
CA GLN A 114 -7.12 -19.64 8.66
C GLN A 114 -6.00 -19.97 7.64
N GLU A 115 -4.72 -19.63 7.91
CA GLU A 115 -3.60 -19.77 6.97
C GLU A 115 -3.44 -21.20 6.46
N SER A 116 -3.49 -22.17 7.39
CA SER A 116 -3.28 -23.58 7.06
C SER A 116 -4.35 -24.10 6.09
N ILE A 117 -5.61 -23.72 6.31
CA ILE A 117 -6.73 -24.13 5.45
C ILE A 117 -6.57 -23.54 4.04
N VAL A 118 -6.15 -22.27 3.95
CA VAL A 118 -5.88 -21.59 2.68
C VAL A 118 -4.75 -22.29 1.92
N LEU A 119 -3.61 -22.51 2.57
CA LEU A 119 -2.43 -23.16 1.97
C LEU A 119 -2.75 -24.58 1.50
N GLU A 120 -3.47 -25.36 2.31
CA GLU A 120 -3.93 -26.70 1.91
C GLU A 120 -4.86 -26.65 0.70
N THR A 121 -5.77 -25.67 0.64
CA THR A 121 -6.69 -25.52 -0.50
C THR A 121 -5.94 -25.20 -1.78
N ILE A 122 -4.98 -24.26 -1.72
CA ILE A 122 -4.11 -23.90 -2.86
C ILE A 122 -3.37 -25.14 -3.35
N ARG A 123 -2.77 -25.91 -2.44
CA ARG A 123 -2.03 -27.14 -2.75
C ARG A 123 -2.92 -28.21 -3.39
N ASP A 124 -4.07 -28.50 -2.78
CA ASP A 124 -4.95 -29.58 -3.22
C ASP A 124 -5.57 -29.30 -4.61
N MET A 125 -5.70 -28.02 -4.96
CA MET A 125 -6.16 -27.57 -6.26
C MET A 125 -5.03 -27.34 -7.29
N GLY A 126 -3.75 -27.44 -6.87
CA GLY A 126 -2.61 -27.20 -7.74
C GLY A 126 -2.51 -25.76 -8.26
N LEU A 127 -2.90 -24.77 -7.45
CA LEU A 127 -2.91 -23.36 -7.83
C LEU A 127 -1.56 -22.68 -7.57
N GLU A 128 -1.14 -21.81 -8.48
CA GLU A 128 0.04 -20.95 -8.31
C GLU A 128 -0.34 -19.61 -7.67
N LEU A 129 -0.72 -19.67 -6.40
CA LEU A 129 -1.07 -18.51 -5.58
C LEU A 129 -0.08 -18.37 -4.43
N GLN A 130 0.20 -17.12 -4.05
CA GLN A 130 1.01 -16.80 -2.87
C GLN A 130 0.13 -16.34 -1.71
N VAL A 131 0.60 -16.62 -0.49
CA VAL A 131 -0.03 -16.17 0.76
C VAL A 131 0.87 -15.15 1.44
N ILE A 132 0.33 -13.99 1.74
CA ILE A 132 1.00 -12.87 2.39
C ILE A 132 0.32 -12.63 3.74
N LEU A 133 1.12 -12.56 4.81
CA LEU A 133 0.64 -12.28 6.16
C LEU A 133 0.88 -10.81 6.49
N ASN A 134 -0.11 -10.14 7.07
CA ASN A 134 0.00 -8.75 7.51
C ASN A 134 -0.82 -8.51 8.76
N LYS A 135 -0.19 -8.30 9.92
CA LYS A 135 -0.87 -7.98 11.19
C LYS A 135 -2.07 -8.90 11.50
N GLY A 136 -1.94 -10.20 11.19
CA GLY A 136 -2.97 -11.23 11.39
C GLY A 136 -3.95 -11.43 10.22
N ALA A 137 -3.91 -10.57 9.20
CA ALA A 137 -4.60 -10.81 7.93
C ALA A 137 -3.83 -11.82 7.08
N VAL A 138 -4.57 -12.66 6.37
CA VAL A 138 -4.06 -13.68 5.44
C VAL A 138 -4.55 -13.31 4.05
N MET A 139 -3.65 -12.81 3.22
CA MET A 139 -3.96 -12.31 1.88
C MET A 139 -3.45 -13.29 0.83
N VAL A 140 -4.30 -13.64 -0.14
CA VAL A 140 -4.02 -14.58 -1.22
C VAL A 140 -4.07 -13.84 -2.54
N LEU A 141 -2.99 -13.96 -3.30
CA LEU A 141 -2.78 -13.24 -4.56
C LEU A 141 -2.11 -14.15 -5.59
N PRO A 142 -2.21 -13.83 -6.89
CA PRO A 142 -1.33 -14.42 -7.89
C PRO A 142 0.15 -14.20 -7.53
N SER A 143 0.99 -15.19 -7.83
CA SER A 143 2.44 -15.09 -7.58
C SER A 143 3.07 -13.90 -8.30
N GLY A 144 3.99 -13.23 -7.63
CA GLY A 144 4.70 -12.06 -8.17
C GLY A 144 3.95 -10.72 -8.04
N ILE A 145 2.76 -10.70 -7.42
CA ILE A 145 2.01 -9.46 -7.16
C ILE A 145 2.19 -9.01 -5.71
N ASN A 146 2.82 -7.86 -5.50
CA ASN A 146 2.92 -7.22 -4.18
C ASN A 146 2.83 -5.70 -4.31
N LYS A 147 2.90 -4.99 -3.18
CA LYS A 147 2.86 -3.52 -3.14
C LYS A 147 3.93 -2.88 -4.04
N ALA A 148 5.13 -3.44 -4.12
CA ALA A 148 6.21 -2.94 -4.96
C ALA A 148 5.88 -3.06 -6.45
N THR A 149 5.39 -4.21 -6.91
CA THR A 149 5.00 -4.39 -8.33
C THR A 149 3.80 -3.53 -8.70
N GLY A 150 2.86 -3.32 -7.78
CA GLY A 150 1.75 -2.39 -7.97
C GLY A 150 2.21 -0.94 -8.08
N LEU A 151 3.16 -0.52 -7.22
CA LEU A 151 3.79 0.80 -7.31
C LEU A 151 4.55 0.96 -8.63
N ALA A 152 5.31 -0.05 -9.06
CA ALA A 152 6.01 -0.03 -10.34
C ALA A 152 5.04 0.21 -11.51
N ALA A 153 3.87 -0.44 -11.49
CA ALA A 153 2.84 -0.23 -12.49
C ALA A 153 2.26 1.20 -12.45
N ALA A 154 2.01 1.76 -11.26
CA ALA A 154 1.55 3.14 -11.10
C ALA A 154 2.57 4.16 -11.65
N LEU A 155 3.85 3.98 -11.34
CA LEU A 155 4.93 4.83 -11.84
C LEU A 155 5.07 4.74 -13.36
N ALA A 156 4.89 3.56 -13.94
CA ALA A 156 4.91 3.38 -15.39
C ALA A 156 3.80 4.18 -16.09
N GLU A 157 2.57 4.20 -15.55
CA GLU A 157 1.48 5.04 -16.08
C GLU A 157 1.81 6.54 -16.00
N MET A 158 2.62 6.94 -15.02
CA MET A 158 3.06 8.31 -14.81
C MET A 158 4.37 8.66 -15.53
N GLN A 159 5.05 7.68 -16.15
CA GLN A 159 6.38 7.81 -16.75
C GLN A 159 7.44 8.30 -15.75
N LEU A 160 7.38 7.80 -14.52
CA LEU A 160 8.29 8.17 -13.42
C LEU A 160 9.20 7.02 -13.02
N SER A 161 10.37 7.37 -12.50
CA SER A 161 11.35 6.41 -11.98
C SER A 161 11.14 6.15 -10.49
N PRO A 162 11.34 4.92 -9.98
CA PRO A 162 11.33 4.63 -8.55
C PRO A 162 12.34 5.46 -7.74
N GLU A 163 13.45 5.86 -8.36
CA GLU A 163 14.47 6.74 -7.76
C GLU A 163 13.93 8.11 -7.34
N ASN A 164 12.82 8.54 -7.95
CA ASN A 164 12.17 9.82 -7.66
C ASN A 164 11.13 9.70 -6.54
N VAL A 165 10.95 8.50 -5.98
CA VAL A 165 9.90 8.18 -5.01
C VAL A 165 10.46 8.16 -3.61
N ILE A 166 9.74 8.82 -2.71
CA ILE A 166 9.86 8.60 -1.27
C ILE A 166 8.71 7.70 -0.85
N GLY A 167 9.02 6.53 -0.30
CA GLY A 167 8.06 5.59 0.26
C GLY A 167 7.93 5.79 1.76
N ILE A 168 6.71 5.75 2.30
CA ILE A 168 6.47 5.72 3.76
C ILE A 168 5.50 4.60 4.15
N GLY A 169 5.85 3.80 5.17
CA GLY A 169 5.08 2.63 5.61
C GLY A 169 5.28 2.26 7.08
N ASP A 170 4.61 1.19 7.54
CA ASP A 170 4.65 0.75 8.94
C ASP A 170 4.66 -0.76 9.19
N ALA A 171 4.34 -1.59 8.19
CA ALA A 171 4.10 -3.02 8.36
C ALA A 171 5.11 -3.91 7.62
N GLU A 172 5.07 -5.22 7.88
CA GLU A 172 5.97 -6.20 7.26
C GLU A 172 5.80 -6.27 5.73
N ASN A 173 4.58 -6.12 5.21
CA ASN A 173 4.32 -6.15 3.77
C ASN A 173 4.76 -4.86 3.04
N ASP A 174 5.29 -3.87 3.76
CA ASP A 174 5.85 -2.65 3.17
C ASP A 174 7.32 -2.80 2.79
N HIS A 175 8.03 -3.83 3.25
CA HIS A 175 9.47 -4.00 2.99
C HIS A 175 9.84 -3.90 1.50
N ASP A 176 9.22 -4.72 0.65
CA ASP A 176 9.50 -4.70 -0.79
C ASP A 176 9.12 -3.35 -1.43
N PHE A 177 8.03 -2.74 -0.95
CA PHE A 177 7.55 -1.44 -1.42
C PHE A 177 8.54 -0.32 -1.08
N LEU A 178 9.03 -0.28 0.16
CA LEU A 178 9.98 0.72 0.62
C LEU A 178 11.35 0.53 -0.02
N ASN A 179 11.85 -0.70 -0.13
CA ASN A 179 13.11 -1.01 -0.82
C ASN A 179 13.08 -0.65 -2.31
N PHE A 180 11.91 -0.60 -2.92
CA PHE A 180 11.75 -0.21 -4.32
C PHE A 180 11.83 1.32 -4.51
N CYS A 181 11.62 2.11 -3.46
CA CYS A 181 11.66 3.57 -3.54
C CYS A 181 13.10 4.10 -3.46
N GLY A 182 13.38 5.24 -4.11
CA GLY A 182 14.68 5.91 -4.02
C GLY A 182 15.02 6.44 -2.63
N CYS A 183 14.02 6.57 -1.75
CA CYS A 183 14.17 6.83 -0.32
C CYS A 183 13.04 6.15 0.45
N SER A 184 13.38 5.45 1.52
CA SER A 184 12.48 4.67 2.34
C SER A 184 12.32 5.29 3.73
N VAL A 185 11.08 5.42 4.18
CA VAL A 185 10.74 6.02 5.48
C VAL A 185 9.80 5.11 6.26
N ALA A 186 10.06 4.93 7.55
CA ALA A 186 9.11 4.28 8.45
C ALA A 186 8.57 5.27 9.50
N VAL A 187 7.29 5.13 9.85
CA VAL A 187 6.72 5.85 10.99
C VAL A 187 7.17 5.27 12.33
N THR A 188 7.11 6.05 13.42
CA THR A 188 7.60 5.56 14.74
C THR A 188 6.80 4.38 15.29
N ASN A 189 5.56 4.16 14.86
CA ASN A 189 4.78 2.96 15.23
C ASN A 189 5.04 1.75 14.33
N ALA A 190 5.94 1.85 13.36
CA ALA A 190 6.27 0.74 12.47
C ALA A 190 6.87 -0.44 13.24
N VAL A 191 6.70 -1.63 12.69
CA VAL A 191 7.29 -2.87 13.24
C VAL A 191 8.82 -2.76 13.28
N PRO A 192 9.48 -3.31 14.32
CA PRO A 192 10.94 -3.18 14.48
C PRO A 192 11.74 -3.63 13.25
N ALA A 193 11.34 -4.76 12.66
CA ALA A 193 12.00 -5.29 11.46
C ALA A 193 12.01 -4.28 10.29
N LEU A 194 10.93 -3.51 10.11
CA LEU A 194 10.86 -2.48 9.06
C LEU A 194 11.83 -1.34 9.33
N LYS A 195 11.87 -0.84 10.58
CA LYS A 195 12.71 0.30 10.97
C LYS A 195 14.20 0.05 10.79
N GLU A 196 14.64 -1.20 10.89
CA GLU A 196 16.05 -1.58 10.71
C GLU A 196 16.52 -1.49 9.26
N HIS A 197 15.60 -1.42 8.30
CA HIS A 197 15.89 -1.50 6.87
C HIS A 197 15.51 -0.25 6.07
N VAL A 198 15.07 0.83 6.73
CA VAL A 198 14.70 2.10 6.06
C VAL A 198 15.78 3.17 6.23
N ASP A 199 15.82 4.11 5.30
CA ASP A 199 16.78 5.24 5.32
C ASP A 199 16.49 6.21 6.46
N PHE A 200 15.22 6.39 6.81
CA PHE A 200 14.80 7.31 7.85
C PHE A 200 13.61 6.77 8.64
N VAL A 201 13.62 7.02 9.96
CA VAL A 201 12.47 6.75 10.84
C VAL A 201 12.00 8.10 11.39
N THR A 202 10.71 8.42 11.20
CA THR A 202 10.13 9.65 11.73
C THR A 202 10.06 9.61 13.26
N ASN A 203 9.97 10.77 13.89
CA ASN A 203 9.70 10.90 15.33
C ASN A 203 8.19 10.80 15.63
N GLY A 204 7.35 11.21 14.67
CA GLY A 204 5.90 11.06 14.74
C GLY A 204 5.43 9.66 14.35
N SER A 205 4.38 9.17 15.02
CA SER A 205 3.66 7.97 14.61
C SER A 205 2.54 8.30 13.61
N ARG A 206 2.21 7.37 12.73
CA ARG A 206 1.07 7.46 11.82
C ARG A 206 1.05 8.80 11.07
N GLY A 207 -0.11 9.45 11.00
CA GLY A 207 -0.29 10.72 10.31
C GLY A 207 0.65 11.83 10.78
N ASP A 208 1.09 11.83 12.04
CA ASP A 208 2.07 12.82 12.54
C ASP A 208 3.46 12.61 11.93
N GLY A 209 3.87 11.36 11.71
CA GLY A 209 5.11 11.03 11.01
C GLY A 209 5.06 11.41 9.53
N VAL A 210 3.90 11.23 8.89
CA VAL A 210 3.67 11.68 7.51
C VAL A 210 3.75 13.20 7.41
N ILE A 211 3.14 13.93 8.36
CA ILE A 211 3.25 15.39 8.42
C ILE A 211 4.71 15.81 8.59
N GLU A 212 5.45 15.22 9.53
CA GLU A 212 6.88 15.48 9.74
C GLU A 212 7.69 15.32 8.45
N LEU A 213 7.47 14.21 7.73
CA LEU A 213 8.12 13.97 6.45
C LEU A 213 7.77 15.05 5.43
N ILE A 214 6.48 15.38 5.27
CA ILE A 214 6.02 16.39 4.32
C ILE A 214 6.64 17.76 4.62
N GLU A 215 6.68 18.17 5.89
CA GLU A 215 7.32 19.43 6.29
C GLU A 215 8.79 19.45 5.91
N LYS A 216 9.50 18.33 6.11
CA LYS A 216 10.89 18.19 5.65
C LYS A 216 10.97 18.35 4.13
N LEU A 217 10.15 17.66 3.35
CA LEU A 217 10.20 17.75 1.89
C LEU A 217 9.97 19.17 1.36
N ILE A 218 8.95 19.85 1.88
CA ILE A 218 8.63 21.23 1.48
C ILE A 218 9.74 22.21 1.90
N THR A 219 10.34 22.00 3.08
CA THR A 219 11.38 22.90 3.61
C THR A 219 12.75 22.63 2.96
N SER A 220 13.05 21.37 2.64
CA SER A 220 14.32 20.91 2.06
C SER A 220 14.45 21.22 0.57
N ASP A 221 13.40 21.69 -0.09
CA ASP A 221 13.37 22.00 -1.52
C ASP A 221 14.27 23.19 -1.97
N LEU A 222 15.23 23.63 -1.15
CA LEU A 222 16.23 24.62 -1.53
C LEU A 222 17.69 24.37 -1.06
N ALA A 223 18.05 23.31 -0.30
CA ALA A 223 19.44 23.25 0.18
C ALA A 223 20.11 21.88 0.50
N GLU A 224 19.43 20.79 0.88
CA GLU A 224 20.12 19.79 1.74
C GLU A 224 20.18 18.31 1.32
N PHE A 225 19.89 17.94 0.06
CA PHE A 225 20.11 16.55 -0.40
C PHE A 225 21.09 16.39 -1.56
N GLY A 226 22.14 17.22 -1.56
CA GLY A 226 23.26 17.13 -2.50
C GLY A 226 24.60 17.05 -1.78
N HIS A 227 24.97 15.86 -1.32
CA HIS A 227 26.37 15.44 -1.13
C HIS A 227 26.51 14.00 -1.58
#